data_AF-A0A5N5X860-F1
#
_entry.id   AF-A0A5N5X860-F1
#
_cell.length_a   1.000
_cell.length_b   1.000
_cell.length_c   1.000
_cell.angle_alpha   90.00
_cell.angle_beta   90.00
_cell.angle_gamma   90.00
#
_symmetry.space_group_name_H-M   'P 1'
#
loop_
_entity.id
_entity.type
_entity.pdbx_description
1 polymer ?
#
loop_
_entity_poly.entity_id
_entity_poly.type
_entity_poly.pdbx_seq_one_letter_code
_entity_poly.pdbx_strand_id
1 'polypeptide(L)'
;MINLCFDSCPGLIPIVLLANAPKASCPQAYFLYNNALTKMLLAAEYDGYASERKPLRVSWPQGRHRSTYYLSLPYRYNILLLATSAVLHWIVSQNLFFVEILPYGIYGNAALKYRLIGCGHSPVAIIFGIALGSAMIIAILCLALKHFISHIPLAISYSAAISAACHLLSDDEPAFQPVMWGVLQIPLD
;
A
#
# COMPACT_ATOMS: atom_id res chain seq x y z
N MET A 1 2.15 -31.85 -4.38
CA MET A 1 0.92 -32.04 -3.59
C MET A 1 1.31 -32.21 -2.14
N ILE A 2 0.78 -31.40 -1.23
CA ILE A 2 1.02 -31.60 0.21
C ILE A 2 -0.15 -32.45 0.72
N ASN A 3 0.12 -33.71 1.03
CA ASN A 3 -0.86 -34.62 1.64
C ASN A 3 -0.92 -34.32 3.14
N LEU A 4 -1.99 -33.68 3.61
CA LEU A 4 -2.22 -33.40 5.03
C LEU A 4 -3.04 -34.49 5.74
N CYS A 5 -3.33 -35.59 5.03
CA CYS A 5 -4.11 -36.71 5.54
C CYS A 5 -3.19 -37.90 5.82
N PHE A 6 -2.46 -37.87 6.94
CA PHE A 6 -1.64 -39.02 7.37
C PHE A 6 -2.00 -39.61 8.73
N ASP A 7 -2.92 -39.02 9.51
CA ASP A 7 -3.36 -39.69 10.77
C ASP A 7 -4.66 -39.17 11.40
N SER A 8 -5.10 -37.94 11.07
CA SER A 8 -6.36 -37.38 11.58
C SER A 8 -6.89 -36.41 10.53
N CYS A 9 -8.05 -36.69 9.93
CA CYS A 9 -8.63 -35.82 8.91
C CYS A 9 -8.76 -34.39 9.44
N PRO A 10 -7.96 -33.42 8.98
CA PRO A 10 -8.27 -32.03 9.25
C PRO A 10 -9.62 -31.75 8.61
N GLY A 11 -10.49 -31.01 9.30
CA GLY A 11 -11.76 -30.60 8.72
C GLY A 11 -11.55 -29.89 7.38
N LEU A 12 -12.58 -29.85 6.53
CA LEU A 12 -12.54 -29.09 5.27
C LEU A 12 -12.17 -27.62 5.52
N ILE A 13 -12.72 -27.04 6.60
CA ILE A 13 -12.57 -25.64 6.97
C ILE A 13 -11.11 -25.21 7.15
N PRO A 14 -10.26 -25.87 7.99
CA PRO A 14 -8.87 -25.46 8.15
C PRO A 14 -8.05 -25.57 6.86
N ILE A 15 -8.31 -26.55 5.99
CA ILE A 15 -7.59 -26.70 4.72
C ILE A 15 -7.96 -25.57 3.75
N VAL A 16 -9.25 -25.21 3.68
CA VAL A 16 -9.73 -24.07 2.88
C VAL A 16 -9.17 -22.75 3.41
N LEU A 17 -9.12 -22.57 4.73
CA LEU A 17 -8.49 -21.39 5.33
C LEU A 17 -7.01 -21.32 5.01
N LEU A 18 -6.27 -22.42 5.13
CA LEU A 18 -4.85 -22.48 4.82
C LEU A 18 -4.56 -22.17 3.34
N ALA A 19 -5.35 -22.72 2.41
CA ALA A 19 -5.21 -22.45 0.98
C ALA A 19 -5.51 -20.98 0.61
N ASN A 20 -6.26 -20.26 1.44
CA ASN A 20 -6.63 -18.86 1.22
C ASN A 20 -5.86 -17.86 2.08
N ALA A 21 -5.14 -18.30 3.12
CA ALA A 21 -4.35 -17.45 3.99
C ALA A 21 -3.38 -16.53 3.24
N PRO A 22 -2.65 -16.99 2.19
CA PRO A 22 -1.81 -16.09 1.40
C PRO A 22 -2.60 -15.01 0.65
N LYS A 23 -3.82 -15.31 0.21
CA LYS A 23 -4.68 -14.34 -0.52
C LYS A 23 -5.14 -13.22 0.42
N ALA A 24 -5.37 -13.57 1.70
CA ALA A 24 -5.80 -12.62 2.73
C ALA A 24 -4.72 -11.60 3.11
N SER A 25 -3.43 -11.90 2.91
CA SER A 25 -2.34 -10.96 3.22
C SER A 25 -2.10 -9.90 2.14
N CYS A 26 -2.58 -10.13 0.91
CA CYS A 26 -2.34 -9.22 -0.22
C CYS A 26 -2.93 -7.80 -0.01
N PRO A 27 -4.17 -7.61 0.49
CA PRO A 27 -4.70 -6.28 0.79
C PRO A 27 -3.91 -5.58 1.90
N GLN A 28 -3.48 -6.31 2.92
CA GLN A 28 -2.71 -5.76 4.04
C GLN A 28 -1.39 -5.17 3.55
N ALA A 29 -0.69 -5.91 2.66
CA ALA A 29 0.50 -5.41 2.00
C ALA A 29 0.17 -4.12 1.22
N TYR A 30 -0.86 -4.13 0.36
CA TYR A 30 -1.27 -2.93 -0.40
C TYR A 30 -1.48 -1.70 0.50
N PHE A 31 -2.20 -1.85 1.61
CA PHE A 31 -2.41 -0.74 2.56
C PHE A 31 -1.10 -0.21 3.15
N LEU A 32 -0.17 -1.08 3.52
CA LEU A 32 1.15 -0.70 4.03
C LEU A 32 1.97 0.05 2.96
N TYR A 33 2.01 -0.47 1.73
CA TYR A 33 2.70 0.18 0.61
C TYR A 33 2.10 1.56 0.30
N ASN A 34 0.77 1.65 0.26
CA ASN A 34 0.07 2.90 0.02
C ASN A 34 0.37 3.93 1.10
N ASN A 35 0.34 3.53 2.38
CA ASN A 35 0.66 4.41 3.51
C ASN A 35 2.11 4.90 3.46
N ALA A 36 3.07 4.01 3.21
CA ALA A 36 4.48 4.35 3.13
C ALA A 36 4.76 5.35 1.99
N LEU A 37 4.26 5.07 0.78
CA LEU A 37 4.45 5.96 -0.38
C LEU A 37 3.76 7.32 -0.17
N THR A 38 2.56 7.34 0.43
CA THR A 38 1.87 8.59 0.77
C THR A 38 2.73 9.45 1.69
N LYS A 39 3.27 8.85 2.77
CA LYS A 39 4.14 9.56 3.73
C LYS A 39 5.43 10.06 3.09
N MET A 40 6.09 9.23 2.27
CA MET A 40 7.32 9.63 1.57
C MET A 40 7.08 10.79 0.61
N LEU A 41 5.99 10.76 -0.15
CA LEU A 41 5.66 11.83 -1.07
C LEU A 41 5.28 13.11 -0.33
N LEU A 42 4.52 13.00 0.76
CA LEU A 42 4.14 14.13 1.58
C LEU A 42 5.38 14.77 2.22
N ALA A 43 6.36 13.95 2.67
CA ALA A 43 7.64 14.45 3.14
C ALA A 43 8.45 15.13 2.02
N ALA A 44 8.48 14.57 0.82
CA ALA A 44 9.13 15.17 -0.34
C ALA A 44 8.51 16.53 -0.74
N GLU A 45 7.18 16.63 -0.66
CA GLU A 45 6.46 17.87 -0.93
C GLU A 45 6.74 18.90 0.17
N TYR A 46 6.74 18.47 1.44
CA TYR A 46 7.01 19.31 2.60
C TYR A 46 8.44 19.89 2.59
N ASP A 47 9.44 19.06 2.24
CA ASP A 47 10.84 19.46 2.02
C ASP A 47 10.93 20.60 0.99
N GLY A 48 10.11 20.53 -0.06
CA GLY A 48 10.06 21.56 -1.10
C GLY A 48 9.64 22.95 -0.64
N TYR A 49 8.95 23.10 0.50
CA TYR A 49 8.59 24.41 1.07
C TYR A 49 9.77 25.10 1.77
N ALA A 50 10.90 24.42 1.98
CA ALA A 50 12.10 25.02 2.56
C ALA A 50 12.84 25.91 1.56
N SER A 51 12.82 25.51 0.30
CA SER A 51 13.64 26.13 -0.75
C SER A 51 12.83 27.06 -1.66
N GLU A 52 11.53 26.80 -1.85
CA GLU A 52 10.70 27.52 -2.81
C GLU A 52 9.33 27.89 -2.21
N ARG A 53 8.80 29.07 -2.57
CA ARG A 53 7.41 29.46 -2.27
C ARG A 53 6.44 28.60 -3.08
N LYS A 54 5.60 27.81 -2.40
CA LYS A 54 4.63 26.92 -3.04
C LYS A 54 3.23 27.14 -2.45
N PRO A 55 2.16 27.10 -3.27
CA PRO A 55 0.79 27.20 -2.75
C PRO A 55 0.40 25.92 -2.02
N LEU A 56 -0.30 26.07 -0.90
CA LEU A 56 -0.81 24.95 -0.11
C LEU A 56 -1.86 24.15 -0.88
N ARG A 57 -1.88 22.83 -0.64
CA ARG A 57 -2.94 21.94 -1.10
C ARG A 57 -4.06 21.89 -0.09
N VAL A 58 -5.25 22.30 -0.52
CA VAL A 58 -6.45 22.31 0.33
C VAL A 58 -7.58 21.55 -0.34
N SER A 59 -8.47 20.96 0.47
CA SER A 59 -9.65 20.24 0.00
C SER A 59 -10.66 21.16 -0.68
N TRP A 60 -10.73 22.42 -0.25
CA TRP A 60 -11.54 23.47 -0.85
C TRP A 60 -10.64 24.64 -1.27
N PRO A 61 -10.23 24.70 -2.55
CA PRO A 61 -9.36 25.78 -3.03
C PRO A 61 -10.14 27.10 -3.11
N GLN A 62 -9.55 28.16 -2.59
CA GLN A 62 -9.91 29.55 -2.83
C GLN A 62 -8.65 30.29 -3.31
N GLY A 63 -8.75 31.15 -4.33
CA GLY A 63 -7.61 31.89 -4.87
C GLY A 63 -6.56 31.03 -5.61
N ARG A 64 -5.26 31.23 -5.30
CA ARG A 64 -4.12 30.57 -5.98
C ARG A 64 -3.76 29.18 -5.42
N HIS A 65 -4.55 28.65 -4.50
CA HIS A 65 -4.33 27.33 -3.89
C HIS A 65 -4.66 26.17 -4.85
N ARG A 66 -3.89 25.08 -4.75
CA ARG A 66 -4.17 23.87 -5.55
C ARG A 66 -5.15 22.97 -4.80
N SER A 67 -6.09 22.36 -5.52
CA SER A 67 -6.90 21.30 -4.94
C SER A 67 -6.04 20.07 -4.64
N THR A 68 -6.41 19.34 -3.59
CA THR A 68 -5.87 18.02 -3.33
C THR A 68 -6.30 17.03 -4.43
N TYR A 69 -5.49 16.00 -4.68
CA TYR A 69 -5.91 14.88 -5.52
C TYR A 69 -7.07 14.12 -4.87
N TYR A 70 -8.00 13.59 -5.67
CA TYR A 70 -9.04 12.68 -5.17
C TYR A 70 -8.47 11.37 -4.60
N LEU A 71 -7.26 10.99 -5.02
CA LEU A 71 -6.51 9.85 -4.49
C LEU A 71 -5.29 10.35 -3.72
N SER A 72 -4.92 9.66 -2.64
CA SER A 72 -3.81 10.03 -1.73
C SER A 72 -2.44 10.19 -2.41
N LEU A 73 -2.27 9.72 -3.65
CA LEU A 73 -1.05 9.79 -4.43
C LEU A 73 -1.28 10.27 -5.88
N PRO A 74 -0.24 10.84 -6.53
CA PRO A 74 -0.22 11.11 -7.95
C PRO A 74 -0.57 9.85 -8.72
N TYR A 75 -1.41 10.02 -9.74
CA TYR A 75 -1.99 8.92 -10.52
C TYR A 75 -0.95 7.90 -11.01
N ARG A 76 0.25 8.35 -11.39
CA ARG A 76 1.36 7.48 -11.86
C ARG A 76 1.76 6.42 -10.82
N TYR A 77 2.03 6.83 -9.58
CA TYR A 77 2.44 5.91 -8.51
C TYR A 77 1.29 5.03 -8.07
N ASN A 78 0.09 5.60 -7.99
CA ASN A 78 -1.09 4.87 -7.57
C ASN A 78 -1.50 3.78 -8.58
N ILE A 79 -1.49 4.07 -9.90
CA ILE A 79 -1.75 3.05 -10.93
C ILE A 79 -0.72 1.94 -10.84
N LEU A 80 0.57 2.28 -10.73
CA LEU A 80 1.63 1.28 -10.66
C LEU A 80 1.46 0.37 -9.44
N LEU A 81 1.13 0.95 -8.28
CA LEU A 81 0.87 0.22 -7.04
C LEU A 81 -0.36 -0.69 -7.18
N LEU A 82 -1.46 -0.17 -7.73
CA LEU A 82 -2.67 -0.96 -7.99
C LEU A 82 -2.39 -2.11 -8.96
N ALA A 83 -1.73 -1.83 -10.08
CA ALA A 83 -1.40 -2.84 -11.08
C ALA A 83 -0.49 -3.95 -10.50
N THR A 84 0.59 -3.57 -9.81
CA THR A 84 1.49 -4.55 -9.15
C THR A 84 0.77 -5.33 -8.07
N SER A 85 -0.12 -4.71 -7.29
CA SER A 85 -0.94 -5.42 -6.30
C SER A 85 -1.94 -6.38 -6.94
N ALA A 86 -2.55 -6.03 -8.08
CA ALA A 86 -3.47 -6.88 -8.81
C ALA A 86 -2.74 -8.10 -9.41
N VAL A 87 -1.54 -7.88 -9.95
CA VAL A 87 -0.66 -8.97 -10.44
C VAL A 87 -0.21 -9.86 -9.29
N LEU A 88 0.23 -9.29 -8.16
CA LEU A 88 0.61 -10.05 -6.98
C LEU A 88 -0.57 -10.88 -6.47
N HIS A 89 -1.76 -10.29 -6.39
CA HIS A 89 -2.98 -10.98 -5.98
C HIS A 89 -3.33 -12.12 -6.93
N TRP A 90 -3.20 -11.89 -8.24
CA TRP A 90 -3.40 -12.90 -9.27
C TRP A 90 -2.42 -14.07 -9.12
N ILE A 91 -1.13 -13.81 -8.94
CA ILE A 91 -0.11 -14.84 -8.73
C ILE A 91 -0.40 -15.63 -7.45
N VAL A 92 -0.76 -14.93 -6.37
CA VAL A 92 -1.09 -15.55 -5.08
C VAL A 92 -2.34 -16.42 -5.17
N SER A 93 -3.27 -16.10 -6.08
CA SER A 93 -4.42 -16.96 -6.36
C SER A 93 -4.03 -18.37 -6.82
N GLN A 94 -2.88 -18.49 -7.50
CA GLN A 94 -2.35 -19.74 -8.05
C GLN A 94 -1.31 -20.43 -7.13
N ASN A 95 -0.90 -19.79 -6.02
CA ASN A 95 0.11 -20.34 -5.12
C ASN A 95 -0.35 -21.62 -4.41
N LEU A 96 -1.50 -21.55 -3.74
CA LEU A 96 -2.12 -22.66 -3.02
C LEU A 96 -3.56 -22.82 -3.50
N PHE A 97 -3.89 -24.04 -3.93
CA PHE A 97 -5.23 -24.40 -4.36
C PHE A 97 -5.73 -25.61 -3.58
N PHE A 98 -7.02 -25.57 -3.22
CA PHE A 98 -7.68 -26.66 -2.53
C PHE A 98 -7.86 -27.83 -3.49
N VAL A 99 -7.54 -29.05 -3.04
CA VAL A 99 -7.73 -30.28 -3.81
C VAL A 99 -8.47 -31.28 -2.95
N GLU A 100 -9.59 -31.78 -3.49
CA GLU A 100 -10.37 -32.85 -2.90
C GLU A 100 -10.49 -33.99 -3.93
N ILE A 101 -10.14 -35.19 -3.51
CA ILE A 101 -10.25 -36.40 -4.32
C ILE A 101 -11.23 -37.34 -3.63
N LEU A 102 -12.34 -37.60 -4.30
CA LEU A 102 -13.38 -38.52 -3.84
C LEU A 102 -13.39 -39.76 -4.74
N PRO A 103 -12.84 -40.90 -4.30
CA PRO A 103 -12.84 -42.11 -5.10
C PRO A 103 -14.24 -42.71 -5.18
N TYR A 104 -14.61 -43.19 -6.37
CA TYR A 104 -15.88 -43.89 -6.62
C TYR A 104 -15.62 -45.39 -6.74
N GLY A 105 -16.46 -46.20 -6.07
CA GLY A 105 -16.43 -47.65 -6.21
C GLY A 105 -17.05 -48.12 -7.52
N ILE A 106 -16.86 -49.40 -7.85
CA ILE A 106 -17.37 -50.04 -9.08
C ILE A 106 -18.91 -49.92 -9.20
N TYR A 107 -19.60 -49.84 -8.08
CA TYR A 107 -21.06 -49.67 -8.00
C TYR A 107 -21.52 -48.20 -8.03
N GLY A 108 -20.62 -47.24 -8.31
CA GLY A 108 -20.94 -45.80 -8.37
C GLY A 108 -21.08 -45.11 -7.01
N ASN A 109 -20.93 -45.83 -5.89
CA ASN A 109 -20.98 -45.24 -4.55
C ASN A 109 -19.65 -44.53 -4.22
N ALA A 110 -19.75 -43.31 -3.68
CA ALA A 110 -18.58 -42.56 -3.22
C ALA A 110 -17.95 -43.23 -1.98
N ALA A 111 -16.67 -43.57 -2.06
CA ALA A 111 -15.96 -44.20 -0.97
C ALA A 111 -15.40 -43.15 -0.01
N LEU A 112 -16.29 -42.56 0.80
CA LEU A 112 -16.00 -41.51 1.80
C LEU A 112 -14.84 -41.85 2.75
N LYS A 113 -14.63 -43.14 3.03
CA LYS A 113 -13.52 -43.63 3.88
C LYS A 113 -12.14 -43.36 3.27
N TYR A 114 -12.05 -43.22 1.95
CA TYR A 114 -10.81 -42.94 1.21
C TYR A 114 -10.81 -41.54 0.61
N ARG A 115 -11.58 -40.60 1.18
CA ARG A 115 -11.57 -39.20 0.78
C ARG A 115 -10.22 -38.59 1.13
N LEU A 116 -9.55 -38.01 0.13
CA LEU A 116 -8.32 -37.25 0.33
C LEU A 116 -8.62 -35.76 0.21
N ILE A 117 -8.26 -35.00 1.23
CA ILE A 117 -8.31 -33.54 1.23
C ILE A 117 -6.89 -33.02 1.40
N GLY A 118 -6.49 -32.07 0.58
CA GLY A 118 -5.18 -31.47 0.70
C GLY A 118 -5.07 -30.15 -0.04
N CYS A 119 -3.84 -29.65 -0.10
CA CYS A 119 -3.49 -28.45 -0.84
C CYS A 119 -2.54 -28.82 -2.00
N GLY A 120 -2.93 -28.43 -3.20
CA GLY A 120 -2.03 -28.31 -4.32
C GLY A 120 -1.26 -26.99 -4.25
N HIS A 121 -0.06 -26.96 -4.84
CA HIS A 121 0.73 -25.75 -4.95
C HIS A 121 1.36 -25.65 -6.34
N SER A 122 1.51 -24.42 -6.85
CA SER A 122 2.23 -24.13 -8.09
C SER A 122 3.61 -23.57 -7.76
N PRO A 123 4.72 -24.31 -8.00
CA PRO A 123 6.07 -23.82 -7.70
C PRO A 123 6.40 -22.54 -8.45
N VAL A 124 5.91 -22.44 -9.69
CA VAL A 124 6.13 -21.29 -10.57
C VAL A 124 5.49 -20.04 -9.98
N ALA A 125 4.23 -20.12 -9.55
CA ALA A 125 3.54 -19.01 -8.91
C ALA A 125 4.26 -18.57 -7.61
N ILE A 126 4.79 -19.53 -6.83
CA ILE A 126 5.49 -19.24 -5.58
C ILE A 126 6.78 -18.45 -5.88
N ILE A 127 7.57 -18.90 -6.84
CA ILE A 127 8.82 -18.23 -7.23
C ILE A 127 8.54 -16.80 -7.72
N PHE A 128 7.58 -16.63 -8.63
CA PHE A 128 7.22 -15.30 -9.12
C PHE A 128 6.62 -14.40 -8.03
N GLY A 129 5.83 -14.97 -7.12
CA GLY A 129 5.26 -14.23 -6.00
C GLY A 129 6.32 -13.71 -5.03
N ILE A 130 7.32 -14.54 -4.70
CA ILE A 130 8.46 -14.16 -3.86
C ILE A 130 9.33 -13.12 -4.57
N ALA A 131 9.63 -13.33 -5.86
CA ALA A 131 10.43 -12.39 -6.64
C ALA A 131 9.74 -11.01 -6.75
N LEU A 132 8.44 -10.97 -7.05
CA LEU A 132 7.69 -9.72 -7.13
C LEU A 132 7.57 -9.05 -5.76
N GLY A 133 7.25 -9.81 -4.71
CA GLY A 133 7.15 -9.29 -3.35
C GLY A 133 8.47 -8.69 -2.85
N SER A 134 9.59 -9.37 -3.08
CA SER A 134 10.93 -8.85 -2.72
C SER A 134 11.30 -7.61 -3.52
N ALA A 135 11.01 -7.57 -4.83
CA ALA A 135 11.24 -6.38 -5.64
C ALA A 135 10.46 -5.16 -5.13
N MET A 136 9.20 -5.34 -4.68
CA MET A 136 8.41 -4.27 -4.08
C MET A 136 9.03 -3.76 -2.76
N ILE A 137 9.53 -4.65 -1.90
CA ILE A 137 10.20 -4.27 -0.64
C ILE A 137 11.47 -3.47 -0.95
N ILE A 138 12.29 -3.95 -1.87
CA ILE A 138 13.52 -3.27 -2.30
C ILE A 138 13.20 -1.88 -2.84
N ALA A 139 12.16 -1.75 -3.67
CA ALA A 139 11.75 -0.45 -4.22
C ALA A 139 11.39 0.56 -3.11
N ILE A 140 10.63 0.16 -2.08
CA ILE A 140 10.36 1.03 -0.93
C ILE A 140 11.63 1.36 -0.17
N LEU A 141 12.51 0.39 0.07
CA LEU A 141 13.74 0.63 0.82
C LEU A 141 14.66 1.62 0.08
N CYS A 142 14.79 1.49 -1.24
CA CYS A 142 15.50 2.45 -2.07
C CYS A 142 14.89 3.85 -2.00
N LEU A 143 13.56 3.96 -1.99
CA LEU A 143 12.87 5.24 -1.81
C LEU A 143 13.05 5.81 -0.40
N ALA A 144 13.06 4.96 0.64
CA ALA A 144 13.25 5.35 2.03
C ALA A 144 14.68 5.87 2.30
N LEU A 145 15.68 5.29 1.64
CA LEU A 145 17.07 5.71 1.73
C LEU A 145 17.37 7.00 0.95
N LYS A 146 16.43 7.46 0.11
CA LYS A 146 16.58 8.73 -0.60
C LYS A 146 16.51 9.88 0.43
N HIS A 147 17.66 10.46 0.71
CA HIS A 147 17.82 11.52 1.70
C HIS A 147 17.01 12.78 1.31
N PHE A 148 16.26 13.31 2.27
CA PHE A 148 15.59 14.61 2.17
C PHE A 148 16.56 15.69 2.63
N ILE A 149 16.66 16.77 1.85
CA ILE A 149 17.75 17.75 1.96
C ILE A 149 17.40 18.88 2.95
N SER A 150 16.14 19.05 3.34
CA SER A 150 15.71 20.24 4.10
C SER A 150 15.74 20.08 5.61
N HIS A 151 16.21 21.16 6.25
CA HIS A 151 16.24 21.38 7.69
C HIS A 151 14.86 21.79 8.30
N ILE A 152 13.74 21.36 7.71
CA ILE A 152 12.41 21.63 8.30
C ILE A 152 12.09 20.51 9.30
N PRO A 153 11.63 20.81 10.53
CA PRO A 153 11.11 19.77 11.43
C PRO A 153 9.94 19.02 10.77
N LEU A 154 9.96 17.68 10.78
CA LEU A 154 8.91 16.84 10.18
C LEU A 154 7.55 16.99 10.91
N ALA A 155 6.85 18.11 10.71
CA ALA A 155 5.48 18.35 11.17
C ALA A 155 4.44 17.92 10.11
N ILE A 156 4.80 16.95 9.27
CA ILE A 156 4.14 16.63 8.00
C ILE A 156 2.70 16.10 8.16
N SER A 157 2.42 15.38 9.26
CA SER A 157 1.15 14.64 9.42
C SER A 157 0.07 15.39 10.20
N TYR A 158 0.37 16.57 10.75
CA TYR A 158 -0.56 17.32 11.58
C TYR A 158 -0.96 18.62 10.89
N SER A 159 -2.15 18.66 10.31
CA SER A 159 -2.72 19.89 9.73
C SER A 159 -2.77 21.03 10.74
N ALA A 160 -2.94 20.73 12.03
CA ALA A 160 -2.89 21.71 13.11
C ALA A 160 -1.49 22.36 13.26
N ALA A 161 -0.42 21.57 13.10
CA ALA A 161 0.95 22.07 13.18
C ALA A 161 1.30 22.92 11.94
N ILE A 162 0.83 22.51 10.76
CA ILE A 162 0.98 23.29 9.52
C ILE A 162 0.19 24.60 9.62
N SER A 163 -1.04 24.57 10.13
CA SER A 163 -1.88 25.76 10.34
C SER A 163 -1.23 26.73 11.34
N ALA A 164 -0.71 26.22 12.46
CA ALA A 164 0.02 27.03 13.44
C ALA A 164 1.29 27.67 12.83
N ALA A 165 1.99 26.96 11.94
CA ALA A 165 3.14 27.51 11.23
C ALA A 165 2.77 28.56 10.17
N CYS A 166 1.57 28.51 9.62
CA CYS A 166 1.06 29.49 8.65
C CYS A 166 0.38 30.70 9.31
N HIS A 167 0.27 30.74 10.64
CA HIS A 167 -0.33 31.85 11.36
C HIS A 167 0.64 33.05 11.37
N LEU A 168 0.42 33.99 10.44
CA LEU A 168 1.16 35.26 10.37
C LEU A 168 0.66 36.22 11.45
N LEU A 169 1.55 37.10 11.94
CA LEU A 169 1.23 38.14 12.95
C LEU A 169 0.51 39.38 12.35
N SER A 170 0.25 39.41 11.04
CA SER A 170 -0.28 40.58 10.33
C SER A 170 -1.75 40.41 9.95
N ASP A 171 -2.53 41.47 10.18
CA ASP A 171 -4.00 41.58 10.07
C ASP A 171 -4.55 41.58 8.63
N ASP A 172 -3.67 41.64 7.62
CA ASP A 172 -4.04 41.63 6.20
C ASP A 172 -4.05 40.20 5.65
N GLU A 173 -5.20 39.72 5.13
CA GLU A 173 -5.44 38.36 4.61
C GLU A 173 -4.39 37.88 3.59
N PRO A 174 -3.29 37.21 3.99
CA PRO A 174 -2.30 36.64 3.09
C PRO A 174 -2.63 35.18 2.79
N ALA A 175 -3.80 34.71 3.23
CA ALA A 175 -4.19 33.30 3.30
C ALA A 175 -4.26 32.60 1.94
N PHE A 176 -4.14 33.33 0.83
CA PHE A 176 -4.20 32.80 -0.54
C PHE A 176 -2.85 32.85 -1.29
N GLN A 177 -1.77 33.28 -0.64
CA GLN A 177 -0.44 33.40 -1.25
C GLN A 177 0.44 32.15 -1.04
N PRO A 178 1.40 31.88 -1.95
CA PRO A 178 2.31 30.75 -1.80
C PRO A 178 3.21 30.93 -0.57
N VAL A 179 3.30 29.87 0.24
CA VAL A 179 3.99 29.88 1.53
C VAL A 179 5.39 29.29 1.37
N MET A 180 6.35 29.78 2.16
CA MET A 180 7.70 29.23 2.28
C MET A 180 8.09 29.19 3.75
N TRP A 181 8.76 28.11 4.16
CA TRP A 181 9.22 27.95 5.53
C TRP A 181 10.30 28.98 5.88
N GLY A 182 10.25 29.54 7.09
CA GLY A 182 11.28 30.47 7.59
C GLY A 182 11.15 31.92 7.13
N VAL A 183 10.10 32.27 6.38
CA VAL A 183 9.85 33.65 5.96
C VAL A 183 8.79 34.28 6.88
N LEU A 184 9.20 35.26 7.69
CA LEU A 184 8.32 35.97 8.63
C LEU A 184 7.66 37.23 8.03
N GLN A 185 8.10 37.69 6.86
CA GLN A 185 7.58 38.90 6.21
C GLN A 185 7.48 38.72 4.69
N ILE A 186 6.35 39.16 4.13
CA ILE A 186 6.16 39.31 2.69
C ILE A 186 6.87 40.61 2.29
N PRO A 187 7.83 40.61 1.33
CA PRO A 187 8.41 41.85 0.83
C PRO A 187 7.28 42.70 0.23
N LEU A 188 7.15 43.92 0.71
CA LEU A 188 6.30 44.94 0.12
C LEU A 188 6.98 45.41 -1.17
N ASP A 189 6.54 44.87 -2.31
CA ASP A 189 6.76 45.48 -3.62
C ASP A 189 5.55 46.34 -3.99
#